data_AF-A0A1E5VQ87-F1
#
_entry.id   AF-A0A1E5VQ87-F1
#
_cell.length_a   1.000
_cell.length_b   1.000
_cell.length_c   1.000
_cell.angle_alpha   90.00
_cell.angle_beta   90.00
_cell.angle_gamma   90.00
#
_symmetry.space_group_name_H-M   'P 1'
#
loop_
_entity.id
_entity.type
_entity.pdbx_description
1 polymer ?
#
loop_
_entity_poly.entity_id
_entity_poly.type
_entity_poly.pdbx_seq_one_letter_code
_entity_poly.pdbx_strand_id
1 'polypeptide(L)'
;MDLFPDRAHVRLRSRVRGAYLHADEDGVGVTLSARRASLGTAWTVHRVPREDGVAYVLLHGAAYGRYLARSAHPAPLRGHRGSQAIQRTYSAQAQQDVLWVAVRAGDHVLLRHVSGRLLRANGRYRWWHNGVSVDDVGNHSTMIHWEVEPIPPRAAPPELPLPPPHPEESRRIIVYVQAESHGYCD
;
A
#
# COMPACT_ATOMS: atom_id res chain seq x y z
N MET A 1 -13.92 -18.46 -0.27
CA MET A 1 -13.15 -17.37 -0.92
C MET A 1 -11.98 -16.99 -0.05
N ASP A 2 -10.77 -17.19 -0.55
CA ASP A 2 -9.54 -16.68 0.05
C ASP A 2 -9.58 -15.14 0.05
N LEU A 3 -9.39 -14.52 1.22
CA LEU A 3 -9.48 -13.06 1.38
C LEU A 3 -8.21 -12.35 0.93
N PHE A 4 -7.09 -13.06 0.94
CA PHE A 4 -5.78 -12.54 0.63
C PHE A 4 -5.08 -13.46 -0.38
N PRO A 5 -5.58 -13.56 -1.63
CA PRO A 5 -4.84 -14.24 -2.69
C PRO A 5 -3.48 -13.57 -2.88
N ASP A 6 -2.46 -14.36 -3.21
CA ASP A 6 -1.14 -13.80 -3.47
C ASP A 6 -1.18 -12.83 -4.65
N ARG A 7 -0.40 -11.75 -4.58
CA ARG A 7 -0.34 -10.65 -5.57
C ARG A 7 -1.63 -9.88 -5.79
N ALA A 8 -2.70 -10.18 -5.05
CA ALA A 8 -3.94 -9.41 -5.13
C ALA A 8 -3.73 -7.98 -4.61
N HIS A 9 -4.40 -7.02 -5.25
CA HIS A 9 -4.47 -5.66 -4.76
C HIS A 9 -5.76 -5.50 -3.95
N VAL A 10 -5.65 -4.95 -2.75
CA VAL A 10 -6.77 -4.80 -1.82
C VAL A 10 -6.74 -3.43 -1.15
N ARG A 11 -7.90 -3.00 -0.66
CA ARG A 11 -8.03 -1.95 0.34
C ARG A 11 -8.56 -2.56 1.64
N LEU A 12 -8.09 -2.04 2.76
CA LEU A 12 -8.58 -2.42 4.07
C LEU A 12 -9.43 -1.29 4.63
N ARG A 13 -10.74 -1.51 4.75
CA ARG A 13 -11.68 -0.53 5.27
C ARG A 13 -11.99 -0.83 6.72
N SER A 14 -11.84 0.16 7.60
CA SER A 14 -12.28 0.03 8.98
C SER A 14 -13.80 0.02 9.02
N ARG A 15 -14.39 -1.04 9.59
CA ARG A 15 -15.85 -1.20 9.67
C ARG A 15 -16.52 -0.07 10.45
N VAL A 16 -15.88 0.41 11.52
CA VAL A 16 -16.44 1.45 12.41
C VAL A 16 -16.24 2.85 11.85
N ARG A 17 -15.09 3.11 11.22
CA ARG A 17 -14.74 4.45 10.72
C ARG A 17 -15.21 4.68 9.28
N GLY A 18 -15.51 3.61 8.53
CA GLY A 18 -15.79 3.67 7.09
C GLY A 18 -14.61 4.13 6.23
N ALA A 19 -13.44 4.36 6.84
CA ALA A 19 -12.22 4.87 6.24
C ALA A 19 -11.20 3.76 5.99
N TYR A 20 -10.22 4.03 5.14
CA TYR A 20 -9.28 3.05 4.62
C TYR A 20 -7.91 3.15 5.26
N LEU A 21 -7.25 2.01 5.46
CA LEU A 21 -5.85 1.94 5.86
C LEU A 21 -4.99 2.64 4.82
N HIS A 22 -4.27 3.67 5.26
CA HIS A 22 -3.56 4.59 4.39
C HIS A 22 -2.08 4.67 4.77
N ALA A 23 -1.22 4.45 3.79
CA ALA A 23 0.20 4.77 3.85
C ALA A 23 0.37 6.29 3.80
N ASP A 24 0.87 6.89 4.88
CA ASP A 24 1.01 8.34 5.02
C ASP A 24 2.16 8.90 4.17
N GLU A 25 2.04 10.18 3.81
CA GLU A 25 2.96 10.92 2.93
C GLU A 25 4.33 11.17 3.57
N ASP A 26 4.43 11.10 4.90
CA ASP A 26 5.70 11.11 5.63
C ASP A 26 6.59 9.88 5.35
N GLY A 27 6.07 8.87 4.64
CA GLY A 27 6.76 7.64 4.27
C GLY A 27 6.99 6.66 5.43
N VAL A 28 6.44 6.95 6.62
CA VAL A 28 6.62 6.16 7.85
C VAL A 28 5.28 5.85 8.50
N GLY A 29 4.37 6.81 8.63
CA GLY A 29 3.09 6.67 9.29
C GLY A 29 2.10 5.80 8.53
N VAL A 30 1.19 5.20 9.28
CA VAL A 30 -0.03 4.57 8.75
C VAL A 30 -1.24 5.14 9.47
N THR A 31 -2.15 5.71 8.68
CA THR A 31 -3.33 6.43 9.15
C THR A 31 -4.60 5.90 8.47
N LEU A 32 -5.74 6.50 8.79
CA LEU A 32 -7.01 6.27 8.13
C LEU A 32 -7.32 7.42 7.20
N SER A 33 -7.76 7.10 5.98
CA SER A 33 -8.19 8.08 4.99
C SER A 33 -9.60 7.77 4.48
N ALA A 34 -10.44 8.80 4.40
CA ALA A 34 -11.75 8.69 3.74
C ALA A 34 -11.62 8.64 2.21
N ARG A 35 -10.44 8.98 1.65
CA ARG A 35 -10.18 9.00 0.20
C ARG A 35 -9.95 7.58 -0.31
N ARG A 36 -11.03 6.88 -0.66
CA ARG A 36 -10.98 5.51 -1.22
C ARG A 36 -10.06 5.37 -2.43
N ALA A 37 -10.09 6.33 -3.36
CA ALA A 37 -9.39 6.23 -4.65
C ALA A 37 -7.96 6.84 -4.61
N SER A 38 -7.23 6.72 -3.51
CA SER A 38 -5.81 7.12 -3.44
C SER A 38 -4.88 5.92 -3.49
N LEU A 39 -3.69 6.12 -4.06
CA LEU A 39 -2.65 5.10 -4.11
C LEU A 39 -2.20 4.65 -2.72
N GLY A 40 -2.21 5.57 -1.74
CA GLY A 40 -1.87 5.27 -0.34
C GLY A 40 -2.84 4.30 0.35
N THR A 41 -4.04 4.08 -0.20
CA THR A 41 -4.98 3.07 0.33
C THR A 41 -4.86 1.69 -0.31
N ALA A 42 -4.05 1.57 -1.37
CA ALA A 42 -3.89 0.33 -2.10
C ALA A 42 -2.71 -0.48 -1.57
N TRP A 43 -2.97 -1.76 -1.27
CA TRP A 43 -2.00 -2.69 -0.73
C TRP A 43 -1.97 -3.95 -1.57
N THR A 44 -0.78 -4.35 -2.00
CA THR A 44 -0.53 -5.64 -2.65
C THR A 44 -0.24 -6.69 -1.60
N VAL A 45 -0.91 -7.83 -1.70
CA VAL A 45 -0.73 -8.96 -0.80
C VAL A 45 0.45 -9.78 -1.27
N HIS A 46 1.44 -10.01 -0.41
CA HIS A 46 2.48 -11.01 -0.63
C HIS A 46 2.36 -12.10 0.42
N ARG A 47 2.09 -13.34 -0.01
CA ARG A 47 2.08 -14.51 0.87
C ARG A 47 3.50 -14.99 1.06
N VAL A 48 3.85 -15.28 2.30
CA VAL A 48 5.19 -15.80 2.62
C VAL A 48 5.08 -17.07 3.45
N PRO A 49 5.54 -18.22 2.92
CA PRO A 49 5.63 -19.42 3.72
C PRO A 49 6.70 -19.26 4.81
N ARG A 50 6.47 -19.92 5.93
CA ARG A 50 7.40 -20.05 7.05
C ARG A 50 7.42 -21.51 7.51
N GLU A 51 8.49 -21.88 8.18
CA GLU A 51 8.72 -23.27 8.65
C GLU A 51 7.68 -23.71 9.69
N ASP A 52 7.05 -22.76 10.38
CA ASP A 52 5.97 -22.99 11.34
C ASP A 52 4.62 -23.38 10.69
N GLY A 53 4.54 -23.42 9.34
CA GLY A 53 3.35 -23.77 8.59
C GLY A 53 2.26 -22.71 8.62
N VAL A 54 2.50 -21.54 9.22
CA VAL A 54 1.53 -20.45 9.29
C VAL A 54 1.53 -19.67 7.97
N ALA A 55 0.34 -19.44 7.42
CA ALA A 55 0.14 -18.66 6.21
C ALA A 55 0.24 -17.15 6.51
N TYR A 56 1.45 -16.62 6.57
CA TYR A 56 1.68 -15.20 6.73
C TYR A 56 1.44 -14.42 5.44
N VAL A 57 0.95 -13.19 5.61
CA VAL A 57 0.79 -12.19 4.57
C VAL A 57 1.58 -10.95 4.94
N LEU A 58 2.18 -10.34 3.92
CA LEU A 58 2.75 -9.01 3.96
C LEU A 58 1.85 -8.10 3.14
N LEU A 59 1.66 -6.86 3.59
CA LEU A 59 0.89 -5.85 2.87
C LEU A 59 1.84 -4.81 2.33
N HIS A 60 2.07 -4.85 1.03
CA HIS A 60 2.99 -3.96 0.31
C HIS A 60 2.22 -2.75 -0.23
N GLY A 61 2.48 -1.56 0.31
CA GLY A 61 1.81 -0.33 -0.06
C GLY A 61 2.21 0.14 -1.45
N ALA A 62 1.22 0.41 -2.30
CA ALA A 62 1.43 0.82 -3.69
C ALA A 62 2.00 2.24 -3.84
N ALA A 63 1.87 3.09 -2.82
CA ALA A 63 2.33 4.49 -2.87
C ALA A 63 3.84 4.64 -2.70
N TYR A 64 4.44 3.91 -1.76
CA TYR A 64 5.85 4.10 -1.36
C TYR A 64 6.67 2.81 -1.43
N GLY A 65 6.07 1.71 -1.89
CA GLY A 65 6.76 0.42 -2.00
C GLY A 65 7.21 -0.15 -0.65
N ARG A 66 6.55 0.24 0.45
CA ARG A 66 6.85 -0.19 1.82
C ARG A 66 5.78 -1.12 2.37
N TYR A 67 6.14 -1.90 3.38
CA TYR A 67 5.25 -2.87 4.01
C TYR A 67 4.61 -2.34 5.28
N LEU A 68 3.36 -2.71 5.52
CA LEU A 68 2.71 -2.49 6.82
C LEU A 68 3.49 -3.23 7.92
N ALA A 69 3.91 -2.48 8.92
CA ALA A 69 4.71 -2.98 10.03
C ALA A 69 4.16 -2.52 11.39
N ARG A 70 4.51 -3.29 12.41
CA ARG A 70 4.38 -2.89 13.81
C ARG A 70 5.67 -2.24 14.29
N SER A 71 5.57 -1.01 14.80
CA SER A 71 6.69 -0.34 15.46
C SER A 71 7.05 -0.99 16.80
N ALA A 72 8.31 -0.86 17.21
CA ALA A 72 8.72 -1.14 18.58
C ALA A 72 8.23 -0.06 19.55
N HIS A 73 7.93 1.14 19.04
CA HIS A 73 7.49 2.28 19.84
C HIS A 73 5.97 2.25 20.11
N PRO A 74 5.53 2.73 21.28
CA PRO A 74 4.11 2.95 21.56
C PRO A 74 3.46 3.88 20.54
N ALA A 75 2.14 3.79 20.38
CA ALA A 75 1.39 4.72 19.55
C ALA A 75 1.57 6.17 20.09
N PRO A 76 1.93 7.15 19.23
CA PRO A 76 2.43 8.46 19.68
C PRO A 76 1.34 9.39 20.24
N LEU A 77 0.08 9.18 19.87
CA LEU A 77 -1.02 10.06 20.29
C LEU A 77 -1.64 9.60 21.60
N ARG A 78 -1.84 10.56 22.54
CA ARG A 78 -2.52 10.30 23.82
C ARG A 78 -3.88 9.64 23.60
N GLY A 79 -4.12 8.55 24.32
CA GLY A 79 -5.35 7.74 24.23
C GLY A 79 -5.30 6.64 23.17
N HIS A 80 -4.27 6.58 22.32
CA HIS A 80 -4.02 5.40 21.50
C HIS A 80 -3.39 4.30 22.36
N ARG A 81 -3.76 3.05 22.09
CA ARG A 81 -3.24 1.87 22.78
C ARG A 81 -2.34 1.07 21.85
N GLY A 82 -1.42 0.33 22.45
CA GLY A 82 -0.51 -0.56 21.73
C GLY A 82 0.64 0.16 21.03
N SER A 83 1.24 -0.54 20.07
CA SER A 83 2.35 -0.04 19.26
C SER A 83 1.86 0.78 18.07
N GLN A 84 2.67 1.70 17.58
CA GLN A 84 2.37 2.44 16.35
C GLN A 84 2.36 1.49 15.13
N ALA A 85 1.39 1.65 14.24
CA ALA A 85 1.46 1.05 12.89
C ALA A 85 2.27 1.97 11.98
N ILE A 86 3.23 1.40 11.26
CA ILE A 86 4.18 2.13 10.41
C ILE A 86 4.38 1.42 9.07
N GLN A 87 5.11 2.10 8.18
CA GLN A 87 5.60 1.59 6.92
C GLN A 87 7.09 1.22 7.07
N ARG A 88 7.50 0.06 6.56
CA ARG A 88 8.90 -0.37 6.64
C ARG A 88 9.33 -1.15 5.41
N THR A 89 10.62 -1.08 5.09
CA THR A 89 11.21 -1.95 4.06
C THR A 89 11.27 -3.38 4.57
N TYR A 90 11.03 -4.35 3.68
CA TYR A 90 11.26 -5.76 3.96
C TYR A 90 12.57 -6.20 3.30
N SER A 91 13.61 -6.45 4.09
CA SER A 91 14.96 -6.72 3.58
C SER A 91 15.49 -8.12 3.87
N ALA A 92 14.89 -8.85 4.82
CA ALA A 92 15.37 -10.16 5.24
C ALA A 92 14.23 -11.11 5.60
N GLN A 93 14.41 -12.41 5.35
CA GLN A 93 13.42 -13.43 5.69
C GLN A 93 13.13 -13.50 7.20
N ALA A 94 14.14 -13.23 8.03
CA ALA A 94 14.06 -13.17 9.49
C ALA A 94 13.26 -11.97 10.03
N GLN A 95 12.92 -11.00 9.20
CA GLN A 95 12.16 -9.82 9.63
C GLN A 95 10.70 -10.20 9.93
N GLN A 96 10.28 -9.93 11.16
CA GLN A 96 8.99 -10.38 11.69
C GLN A 96 7.97 -9.25 11.90
N ASP A 97 8.43 -8.00 11.98
CA ASP A 97 7.58 -6.85 12.30
C ASP A 97 6.57 -6.47 11.21
N VAL A 98 6.74 -7.04 10.01
CA VAL A 98 5.85 -6.91 8.85
C VAL A 98 4.95 -8.13 8.63
N LEU A 99 5.03 -9.15 9.50
CA LEU A 99 4.29 -10.40 9.33
C LEU A 99 2.90 -10.32 9.96
N TRP A 100 1.89 -10.58 9.12
CA TRP A 100 0.50 -10.58 9.52
C TRP A 100 -0.19 -11.90 9.16
N VAL A 101 -1.24 -12.22 9.89
CA VAL A 101 -2.16 -13.32 9.62
C VAL A 101 -3.56 -12.71 9.50
N ALA A 102 -4.19 -12.95 8.36
CA ALA A 102 -5.57 -12.55 8.15
C ALA A 102 -6.51 -13.62 8.74
N VAL A 103 -7.17 -13.28 9.85
CA VAL A 103 -8.14 -14.18 10.51
C VAL A 103 -9.54 -13.76 10.12
N ARG A 104 -10.27 -14.64 9.42
CA ARG A 104 -11.68 -14.40 9.07
C ARG A 104 -12.55 -14.51 10.33
N ALA A 105 -13.42 -13.52 10.53
CA ALA A 105 -14.40 -13.48 11.62
C ALA A 105 -15.76 -13.06 11.05
N GLY A 106 -16.58 -14.02 10.62
CA GLY A 106 -17.86 -13.74 9.97
C GLY A 106 -17.68 -12.94 8.67
N ASP A 107 -18.20 -11.71 8.65
CA ASP A 107 -18.21 -10.77 7.52
C ASP A 107 -17.00 -9.84 7.45
N HIS A 108 -16.10 -9.90 8.43
CA HIS A 108 -14.92 -9.05 8.52
C HIS A 108 -13.65 -9.88 8.77
N VAL A 109 -12.51 -9.19 8.78
CA VAL A 109 -11.20 -9.77 9.04
C VAL A 109 -10.53 -9.07 10.21
N LEU A 110 -9.77 -9.86 10.96
CA LEU A 110 -8.83 -9.38 11.96
C LEU A 110 -7.43 -9.55 11.36
N LEU A 111 -6.65 -8.47 11.32
CA LEU A 111 -5.26 -8.55 10.87
C LEU A 111 -4.37 -8.72 12.10
N ARG A 112 -3.88 -9.93 12.32
CA ARG A 112 -3.09 -10.32 13.50
C ARG A 112 -1.61 -10.32 13.18
N HIS A 113 -0.84 -9.47 13.84
CA HIS A 113 0.60 -9.47 13.78
C HIS A 113 1.17 -10.78 14.39
N VAL A 114 2.33 -11.24 13.94
CA VAL A 114 2.99 -12.48 14.46
C VAL A 114 3.19 -12.48 15.99
N SER A 115 3.27 -11.31 16.62
CA SER A 115 3.29 -11.16 18.09
C SER A 115 1.95 -11.41 18.79
N GLY A 116 0.92 -11.84 18.06
CA GLY A 116 -0.43 -12.08 18.56
C GLY A 116 -1.33 -10.83 18.54
N ARG A 117 -0.78 -9.63 18.49
CA ARG A 117 -1.53 -8.35 18.55
C ARG A 117 -2.32 -8.06 17.26
N LEU A 118 -3.36 -7.25 17.35
CA LEU A 118 -4.28 -6.93 16.26
C LEU A 118 -4.11 -5.51 15.73
N LEU A 119 -4.23 -5.33 14.41
CA LEU A 119 -4.34 -4.01 13.79
C LEU A 119 -5.64 -3.34 14.21
N ARG A 120 -5.56 -2.09 14.67
CA ARG A 120 -6.65 -1.34 15.27
C ARG A 120 -6.76 0.06 14.68
N ALA A 121 -7.96 0.41 14.25
CA ALA A 121 -8.35 1.78 13.95
C ALA A 121 -8.53 2.60 15.24
N ASN A 122 -8.07 3.85 15.27
CA ASN A 122 -8.33 4.76 16.39
C ASN A 122 -9.33 5.86 16.00
N GLY A 123 -9.61 6.76 16.95
CA GLY A 123 -10.49 7.91 16.70
C GLY A 123 -11.98 7.64 16.73
N ARG A 124 -12.45 6.72 17.59
CA ARG A 124 -13.90 6.46 17.75
C ARG A 124 -14.69 7.74 18.03
N TYR A 125 -14.13 8.61 18.87
CA TYR A 125 -14.81 9.77 19.42
C TYR A 125 -14.32 11.11 18.87
N ARG A 126 -13.17 11.12 18.18
CA ARG A 126 -12.58 12.35 17.61
C ARG A 126 -12.23 12.11 16.16
N TRP A 127 -12.94 12.78 15.27
CA TRP A 127 -12.88 12.49 13.83
C TRP A 127 -11.52 12.81 13.21
N TRP A 128 -10.78 13.78 13.77
CA TRP A 128 -9.41 14.13 13.38
C TRP A 128 -8.33 13.16 13.89
N HIS A 129 -8.65 12.24 14.82
CA HIS A 129 -7.73 11.18 15.21
C HIS A 129 -7.84 10.03 14.20
N ASN A 130 -6.95 10.01 13.21
CA ASN A 130 -6.95 9.00 12.16
C ASN A 130 -5.85 7.94 12.33
N GLY A 131 -5.14 7.91 13.46
CA GLY A 131 -4.03 6.99 13.64
C GLY A 131 -4.44 5.51 13.68
N VAL A 132 -3.53 4.65 13.26
CA VAL A 132 -3.66 3.18 13.34
C VAL A 132 -2.62 2.65 14.32
N SER A 133 -3.02 1.68 15.13
CA SER A 133 -2.13 1.05 16.11
C SER A 133 -2.24 -0.46 16.06
N VAL A 134 -1.34 -1.13 16.78
CA VAL A 134 -1.29 -2.59 16.91
C VAL A 134 -1.41 -2.92 18.39
N ASP A 135 -2.60 -3.36 18.79
CA ASP A 135 -3.04 -3.46 20.18
C ASP A 135 -3.31 -4.91 20.59
N ASP A 136 -3.39 -5.16 21.89
CA ASP A 136 -3.59 -6.51 22.43
C ASP A 136 -4.97 -7.10 22.08
N VAL A 137 -5.01 -8.42 21.93
CA VAL A 137 -6.18 -9.20 21.50
C VAL A 137 -7.32 -9.09 22.51
N GLY A 138 -7.02 -8.93 23.80
CA GLY A 138 -8.04 -8.77 24.85
C GLY A 138 -8.96 -7.56 24.64
N ASN A 139 -8.58 -6.61 23.77
CA ASN A 139 -9.41 -5.46 23.40
C ASN A 139 -10.36 -5.82 22.25
N HIS A 140 -11.46 -6.53 22.55
CA HIS A 140 -12.51 -6.94 21.59
C HIS A 140 -13.41 -5.80 21.09
N SER A 141 -12.87 -4.59 20.95
CA SER A 141 -13.61 -3.45 20.41
C SER A 141 -13.68 -3.57 18.89
N THR A 142 -14.85 -3.26 18.31
CA THR A 142 -15.13 -3.25 16.86
C THR A 142 -14.14 -2.46 15.99
N MET A 143 -13.25 -1.66 16.59
CA MET A 143 -12.14 -0.97 15.94
C MET A 143 -11.04 -1.88 15.37
N ILE A 144 -11.02 -3.16 15.73
CA ILE A 144 -10.15 -4.18 15.12
C ILE A 144 -10.78 -4.85 13.89
N HIS A 145 -12.03 -4.51 13.54
CA HIS A 145 -12.73 -5.12 12.42
C HIS A 145 -12.41 -4.38 11.12
N TRP A 146 -11.89 -5.13 10.15
CA TRP A 146 -11.56 -4.65 8.82
C TRP A 146 -12.38 -5.38 7.76
N GLU A 147 -12.81 -4.66 6.73
CA GLU A 147 -13.38 -5.22 5.51
C GLU A 147 -12.28 -5.21 4.45
N VAL A 148 -12.16 -6.32 3.71
CA VAL A 148 -11.23 -6.44 2.59
C VAL A 148 -11.99 -6.11 1.32
N GLU A 149 -11.57 -5.05 0.64
CA GLU A 149 -12.16 -4.59 -0.61
C GLU A 149 -11.17 -4.87 -1.75
N PRO A 150 -11.46 -5.83 -2.66
CA PRO A 150 -10.58 -6.12 -3.79
C PRO A 150 -10.47 -4.93 -4.74
N ILE A 151 -9.25 -4.68 -5.24
CA ILE A 151 -9.02 -3.75 -6.33
C ILE A 151 -8.94 -4.57 -7.61
N PRO A 152 -9.90 -4.45 -8.54
CA PRO A 152 -9.86 -5.20 -9.78
C PRO A 152 -8.64 -4.78 -10.61
N PRO A 153 -8.06 -5.70 -11.40
CA PRO A 153 -7.05 -5.35 -12.38
C PRO A 153 -7.58 -4.25 -13.30
N ARG A 154 -6.74 -3.29 -13.65
CA ARG A 154 -7.08 -2.33 -14.70
C ARG A 154 -7.26 -3.12 -15.99
N ALA A 155 -8.35 -2.86 -16.71
CA ALA A 155 -8.50 -3.37 -18.07
C ALA A 155 -7.27 -2.99 -18.91
N ALA A 156 -6.83 -3.89 -19.78
CA ALA A 156 -5.78 -3.57 -20.73
C ALA A 156 -6.13 -2.25 -21.44
N PRO A 157 -5.15 -1.34 -21.64
CA PRO A 157 -5.38 -0.20 -22.51
C PRO A 157 -5.96 -0.71 -23.84
N PRO A 158 -6.95 -0.01 -24.42
CA PRO A 158 -7.42 -0.37 -25.75
C PRO A 158 -6.21 -0.45 -26.68
N GLU A 159 -6.19 -1.46 -27.55
CA GLU A 159 -5.17 -1.53 -28.59
C GLU A 159 -5.22 -0.22 -29.37
N LEU A 160 -4.13 0.55 -29.28
CA LEU A 160 -3.99 1.75 -30.08
C LEU A 160 -3.88 1.30 -31.53
N PRO A 161 -4.53 1.99 -32.48
CA PRO A 161 -4.33 1.70 -33.89
C PRO A 161 -2.83 1.76 -34.17
N LEU A 162 -2.34 0.78 -34.94
CA LEU A 162 -0.96 0.79 -35.40
C LEU A 162 -0.65 2.17 -35.97
N PRO A 163 0.47 2.80 -35.60
CA PRO A 163 0.85 4.06 -36.20
C PRO A 163 0.84 3.87 -37.73
N PRO A 164 0.34 4.85 -38.50
CA PRO A 164 0.39 4.76 -39.95
C PRO A 164 1.84 4.47 -40.35
N PRO A 165 2.05 3.66 -41.41
CA PRO A 165 3.40 3.42 -41.92
C PRO A 165 4.06 4.78 -42.09
N HIS A 166 5.18 4.99 -41.39
CA HIS A 166 5.92 6.24 -41.50
C HIS A 166 6.17 6.45 -43.01
N PRO A 167 5.71 7.57 -43.62
CA PRO A 167 6.28 7.96 -44.89
C PRO A 167 7.79 8.03 -44.64
N GLU A 168 8.57 7.37 -45.51
CA GLU A 168 10.01 7.21 -45.39
C GLU A 168 10.63 8.43 -44.70
N GLU A 169 11.42 8.15 -43.66
CA GLU A 169 12.19 9.13 -42.89
C GLU A 169 12.44 10.38 -43.74
N SER A 170 11.79 11.50 -43.40
CA SER A 170 12.23 12.79 -43.92
C SER A 170 13.63 13.00 -43.37
N ARG A 171 14.62 12.51 -44.11
CA ARG A 171 16.04 12.73 -43.89
C ARG A 171 16.24 14.23 -44.02
N ARG A 172 16.16 14.92 -42.89
CA ARG A 172 16.63 16.29 -42.79
C ARG A 172 18.14 16.24 -42.91
N ILE A 173 18.64 16.48 -44.10
CA ILE A 173 20.06 16.70 -44.32
C ILE A 173 20.35 18.12 -43.80
N ILE A 174 21.06 18.18 -42.67
CA ILE A 174 21.63 19.44 -42.18
C ILE A 174 22.98 19.57 -42.87
N VAL A 175 23.07 20.49 -43.83
CA VAL A 175 24.33 20.86 -44.46
C VAL A 175 24.97 21.97 -43.63
N TYR A 176 26.16 21.72 -43.11
CA TYR A 176 26.98 22.76 -42.52
C TYR A 176 27.77 23.44 -43.63
N VAL A 177 27.49 24.71 -43.88
CA VAL A 177 28.23 25.55 -44.83
C VAL A 177 29.13 26.47 -44.01
N GLN A 178 30.42 26.49 -44.33
CA GLN A 178 31.37 27.41 -43.71
C GLN A 178 31.43 28.68 -44.56
N ALA A 179 31.05 29.82 -43.97
CA ALA A 179 31.14 31.10 -44.65
C ALA A 179 32.60 31.52 -44.83
N GLU A 180 32.94 32.01 -46.02
CA GLU A 180 34.25 32.64 -46.27
C GLU A 180 34.34 33.98 -45.53
N SER A 181 35.56 34.53 -45.43
CA SER A 181 35.83 35.79 -44.69
C SER A 181 35.03 37.02 -45.15
N HIS A 182 34.36 36.93 -46.29
CA HIS A 182 33.49 37.96 -46.87
C HIS A 182 31.98 37.67 -46.74
N GLY A 183 31.60 36.55 -46.10
CA GLY A 183 30.21 36.24 -45.74
C GLY A 183 29.34 35.61 -46.84
N TYR A 184 29.92 35.11 -47.93
CA TYR A 184 29.19 34.35 -48.95
C TYR A 184 29.21 32.84 -48.66
N CYS A 185 28.11 32.17 -49.00
CA CYS A 185 27.92 30.72 -48.92
C CYS A 185 27.62 30.21 -50.34
N ASP A 186 28.37 29.22 -50.84
CA ASP A 186 28.00 28.43 -52.02
C ASP A 186 27.12 27.22 -51.64
#